data_AF-A0A9D7H6T4-F1
#
_entry.id   AF-A0A9D7H6T4-F1
#
_cell.length_a   1.000
_cell.length_b   1.000
_cell.length_c   1.000
_cell.angle_alpha   90.00
_cell.angle_beta   90.00
_cell.angle_gamma   90.00
#
_symmetry.space_group_name_H-M   'P 1'
#
loop_
_entity.id
_entity.type
_entity.pdbx_description
1 polymer ?
#
loop_
_entity_poly.entity_id
_entity_poly.type
_entity_poly.pdbx_seq_one_letter_code
_entity_poly.pdbx_strand_id
1 'polypeptide(L)' 'MVKGNRVPDDPYILAGLLRNVLSDDARQRVYDYLVAIANADGEVAAEEQRLLDGVRVTLALRRKVEALAA' A
#
# COMPACT_ATOMS: atom_id res chain seq x y z
N MET A 1 26.81 -13.77 -13.00
CA MET A 1 26.30 -13.13 -11.77
C MET A 1 25.19 -12.18 -12.17
N VAL A 2 23.93 -12.58 -12.02
CA VAL A 2 22.81 -11.66 -12.22
C VAL A 2 22.90 -10.66 -11.06
N LYS A 3 23.19 -9.38 -11.35
CA LYS A 3 22.97 -8.31 -10.38
C LYS A 3 21.48 -8.36 -10.07
N GLY A 4 21.11 -8.99 -8.96
CA GLY A 4 19.76 -8.89 -8.45
C GLY A 4 19.47 -7.41 -8.35
N ASN A 5 18.54 -6.90 -9.17
CA ASN A 5 17.88 -5.65 -8.87
C ASN A 5 17.33 -5.87 -7.47
N ARG A 6 18.01 -5.33 -6.46
CA ARG A 6 17.45 -5.21 -5.13
C ARG A 6 16.24 -4.32 -5.35
N VAL A 7 15.09 -4.94 -5.51
CA VAL A 7 13.83 -4.29 -5.16
C VAL A 7 14.12 -3.72 -3.78
N PRO A 8 13.98 -2.40 -3.59
CA PRO A 8 14.23 -1.84 -2.28
C PRO A 8 13.31 -2.59 -1.31
N ASP A 9 13.89 -3.26 -0.31
CA ASP A 9 13.13 -4.01 0.71
C ASP A 9 12.22 -3.08 1.54
N ASP A 10 12.34 -1.76 1.33
CA ASP A 10 11.47 -0.75 1.89
C ASP A 10 10.18 -0.59 1.04
N PRO A 11 9.00 -0.93 1.61
CA PRO A 11 7.73 -0.81 0.91
C PRO A 11 7.39 0.62 0.49
N TYR A 12 7.95 1.64 1.14
CA TYR A 12 7.73 3.04 0.78
C TYR A 12 8.48 3.44 -0.49
N ILE A 13 9.66 2.87 -0.76
CA ILE A 13 10.37 3.18 -2.00
C ILE A 13 9.59 2.60 -3.20
N LEU A 14 9.10 1.36 -3.08
CA LEU A 14 8.27 0.77 -4.12
C LEU A 14 6.96 1.56 -4.30
N ALA A 15 6.27 1.91 -3.21
CA ALA A 15 5.07 2.74 -3.27
C ALA A 15 5.35 4.10 -3.95
N GLY A 16 6.51 4.71 -3.69
CA GLY A 16 6.90 5.97 -4.31
C GLY A 16 7.11 5.85 -5.82
N LEU A 17 7.71 4.75 -6.27
CA LEU A 17 7.82 4.44 -7.70
C LEU A 17 6.45 4.22 -8.34
N LEU A 18 5.62 3.39 -7.71
CA LEU A 18 4.27 3.06 -8.17
C LEU A 18 3.37 4.30 -8.27
N ARG A 19 3.52 5.27 -7.35
CA ARG A 19 2.81 6.54 -7.39
C ARG A 19 2.96 7.27 -8.74
N ASN A 20 4.16 7.24 -9.32
CA ASN A 20 4.48 8.01 -10.52
C ASN A 20 4.13 7.29 -11.83
N VAL A 21 3.88 5.97 -11.77
CA VAL A 21 3.64 5.15 -12.98
C VAL A 21 2.21 4.61 -13.07
N LEU A 22 1.48 4.55 -11.95
CA LEU A 22 0.13 4.03 -11.89
C LEU A 22 -0.93 5.14 -11.89
N SER A 23 -2.04 4.90 -12.58
CA SER A 23 -3.26 5.68 -12.43
C SER A 23 -3.83 5.57 -11.02
N ASP A 24 -4.68 6.53 -10.62
CA ASP A 24 -5.30 6.57 -9.30
C ASP A 24 -6.05 5.26 -8.97
N ASP A 25 -6.83 4.74 -9.92
CA ASP A 25 -7.54 3.46 -9.76
C ASP A 25 -6.58 2.27 -9.59
N ALA A 26 -5.46 2.28 -10.31
CA ALA A 26 -4.46 1.22 -10.19
C ALA A 26 -3.74 1.29 -8.84
N ARG A 27 -3.46 2.49 -8.32
CA ARG A 27 -2.91 2.69 -6.97
C ARG A 27 -3.87 2.18 -5.90
N GLN A 28 -5.17 2.47 -6.06
CA GLN A 28 -6.19 1.98 -5.14
C GLN A 28 -6.24 0.45 -5.15
N ARG A 29 -6.26 -0.19 -6.32
CA ARG A 29 -6.25 -1.66 -6.43
C ARG A 29 -5.01 -2.30 -5.78
N VAL A 30 -3.83 -1.72 -5.98
CA VAL A 30 -2.60 -2.19 -5.32
C VAL A 30 -2.74 -2.13 -3.80
N TYR A 31 -3.26 -1.02 -3.28
CA TYR A 31 -3.49 -0.87 -1.85
C TYR A 31 -4.51 -1.88 -1.32
N ASP A 32 -5.62 -2.10 -2.03
CA ASP A 32 -6.64 -3.08 -1.65
C ASP A 32 -6.06 -4.50 -1.58
N TYR A 33 -5.16 -4.89 -2.50
CA TYR A 33 -4.44 -6.16 -2.42
C TYR A 33 -3.56 -6.27 -1.18
N LEU A 34 -2.83 -5.20 -0.83
CA LEU A 34 -1.98 -5.20 0.37
C LEU A 34 -2.80 -5.34 1.65
N VAL A 35 -3.96 -4.70 1.73
CA VAL A 35 -4.91 -4.86 2.84
C VAL A 35 -5.42 -6.30 2.92
N ALA A 36 -5.81 -6.90 1.78
CA ALA A 36 -6.28 -8.29 1.74
C ALA A 36 -5.20 -9.29 2.17
N ILE A 37 -3.92 -9.02 1.84
CA ILE A 37 -2.78 -9.84 2.26
C ILE A 37 -2.53 -9.70 3.77
N ALA A 38 -2.53 -8.47 4.29
CA ALA A 38 -2.36 -8.24 5.73
C ALA A 38 -3.47 -8.91 6.53
N ASN A 39 -4.71 -8.86 6.05
CA ASN A 39 -5.86 -9.48 6.72
C ASN A 39 -6.06 -10.96 6.36
N ALA A 40 -5.06 -11.65 5.80
CA ALA A 40 -5.22 -13.03 5.31
C ALA A 40 -5.42 -14.05 6.43
N ASP A 41 -4.91 -13.77 7.64
CA ASP A 41 -5.11 -14.59 8.84
C ASP A 41 -6.35 -14.19 9.66
N GLY A 42 -7.11 -13.20 9.17
CA GLY A 42 -8.33 -12.71 9.80
C GLY A 42 -8.14 -11.52 10.75
N GLU A 43 -6.90 -11.04 10.94
CA GLU A 43 -6.59 -9.85 11.72
C GLU A 43 -5.60 -8.95 10.94
N VAL A 44 -5.55 -7.66 11.26
CA VAL A 44 -4.44 -6.80 10.83
C VAL A 44 -3.70 -6.35 12.07
N ALA A 45 -2.47 -6.82 12.24
CA ALA A 45 -1.65 -6.47 13.39
C ALA A 45 -1.31 -4.97 13.37
N ALA A 46 -1.05 -4.40 14.55
CA ALA A 46 -0.73 -2.97 14.68
C ALA A 46 0.49 -2.54 13.85
N GLU A 47 1.46 -3.43 13.63
CA GLU A 47 2.62 -3.17 12.79
C GLU A 47 2.25 -3.13 11.30
N GLU A 48 1.45 -4.09 10.84
CA GLU A 48 0.93 -4.14 9.47
C GLU A 48 0.07 -2.93 9.16
N GLN A 49 -0.77 -2.52 10.11
CA GLN A 49 -1.57 -1.31 9.99
C GLN A 49 -0.70 -0.06 9.81
N ARG A 50 0.41 0.07 10.55
CA ARG A 50 1.36 1.19 10.39
C ARG A 50 2.02 1.18 9.01
N LEU A 51 2.42 0.01 8.52
CA LEU A 51 3.00 -0.14 7.19
C LEU A 51 1.98 0.22 6.09
N LEU A 52 0.75 -0.27 6.22
CA LEU A 52 -0.35 0.06 5.30
C LEU A 52 -0.63 1.56 5.29
N ASP A 53 -0.65 2.23 6.45
CA ASP A 53 -0.85 3.68 6.51
C ASP A 53 0.26 4.46 5.80
N GLY A 54 1.52 4.06 6.00
CA GLY A 54 2.64 4.69 5.30
C GLY A 54 2.59 4.45 3.78
N VAL A 55 2.25 3.24 3.34
CA VAL A 55 2.09 2.93 1.91
C VAL A 55 0.93 3.72 1.30
N ARG A 56 -0.20 3.85 2.00
CA ARG A 56 -1.35 4.65 1.56
C ARG A 56 -0.97 6.11 1.31
N VAL A 57 -0.21 6.70 2.24
CA VAL A 57 0.28 8.08 2.12
C VAL A 57 1.23 8.19 0.92
N THR A 58 2.17 7.25 0.79
CA THR A 58 3.16 7.28 -0.29
C THR A 58 2.54 7.05 -1.68
N LEU A 59 1.46 6.26 -1.78
CA LEU A 59 0.64 6.13 -3.00
C LEU A 59 -0.27 7.34 -3.26
N ALA A 60 -0.25 8.35 -2.39
CA ALA A 60 -1.11 9.53 -2.44
C ALA A 60 -2.60 9.19 -2.50
N LEU A 61 -3.02 8.14 -1.79
CA LEU A 61 -4.41 7.73 -1.73
C LEU A 61 -5.15 8.56 -0.68
N ARG A 62 -6.27 9.16 -1.11
CA ARG A 62 -7.18 9.82 -0.17
C ARG A 62 -7.67 8.77 0.82
N ARG A 63 -7.69 9.12 2.11
CA ARG A 63 -8.38 8.30 3.11
C ARG A 63 -9.83 8.23 2.61
N LYS A 64 -10.35 7.04 2.35
CA LYS A 64 -11.80 6.86 2.33
C LYS A 64 -12.22 7.18 3.75
N VAL A 65 -12.54 8.45 4.00
CA VAL A 65 -13.44 8.77 5.08
C VAL A 65 -14.71 8.09 4.61
N GLU A 66 -14.97 6.90 5.14
CA GLU A 66 -16.33 6.42 5.18
C GLU A 66 -17.09 7.58 5.80
N ALA A 67 -17.79 8.33 4.94
CA ALA A 67 -18.84 9.19 5.41
C ALA A 67 -19.71 8.23 6.21
N LEU A 68 -19.62 8.34 7.53
CA LEU A 68 -20.66 7.89 8.43
C LEU A 68 -21.93 8.47 7.84
N ALA A 69 -22.62 7.63 7.09
CA ALA A 69 -23.92 7.91 6.54
C ALA A 69 -24.79 8.24 7.75
N ALA A 70 -25.11 9.52 7.89
CA ALA A 70 -26.28 9.97 8.62
C ALA A 70 -27.54 9.53 7.85
#